data_AF-A0A8T4BY53-F1
#
_entry.id   AF-A0A8T4BY53-F1
#
_cell.length_a   1.000
_cell.length_b   1.000
_cell.length_c   1.000
_cell.angle_alpha   90.00
_cell.angle_beta   90.00
_cell.angle_gamma   90.00
#
_symmetry.space_group_name_H-M   'P 1'
#
loop_
_entity.id
_entity.type
_entity.pdbx_description
1 polymer ?
#
loop_
_entity_poly.entity_id
_entity_poly.type
_entity_poly.pdbx_seq_one_letter_code
_entity_poly.pdbx_strand_id
1 'polypeptide(L)'
;MANYVVLEYVEEQLEAGYSFDEIRSALLDEGWSDGEIDDAFSQAKPHKVSKLARIKPKSSRTIEAKKPQDIYHTEEKPDQVYPPVEIKSGKSSGFIISLIGGLLLFVFGLETMLKLEMFGPQLVQAGLAINLLGLLEPFLVGSIGAVIFVLAVIIIIGSFISRKEGKERLGAIIVLLLSIIAIVGFNSFLVFVGAALGIIGGILAFRKG
;
A
#
# COMPACT_ATOMS: atom_id res chain seq x y z
N MET A 1 11.24 14.97 -30.80
CA MET A 1 11.00 13.51 -30.70
C MET A 1 10.73 13.27 -29.24
N ALA A 2 9.48 12.98 -28.89
CA ALA A 2 9.07 12.76 -27.52
C ALA A 2 9.91 11.66 -26.89
N ASN A 3 10.30 11.88 -25.64
CA ASN A 3 10.93 10.86 -24.84
C ASN A 3 9.93 9.72 -24.64
N TYR A 4 10.31 8.50 -25.01
CA TYR A 4 9.44 7.33 -24.98
C TYR A 4 8.82 7.11 -23.58
N VAL A 5 9.58 7.39 -22.52
CA VAL A 5 9.12 7.24 -21.13
C VAL A 5 7.99 8.21 -20.80
N VAL A 6 8.10 9.47 -21.26
CA VAL A 6 7.06 10.50 -21.02
C VAL A 6 5.81 10.17 -21.82
N LEU A 7 5.97 9.71 -23.07
CA LEU A 7 4.84 9.31 -23.91
C LEU A 7 4.06 8.13 -23.30
N GLU A 8 4.76 7.08 -22.87
CA GLU A 8 4.14 5.90 -22.22
C GLU A 8 3.39 6.30 -20.94
N TYR A 9 3.98 7.16 -20.11
CA TYR A 9 3.32 7.69 -18.92
C TYR A 9 2.06 8.49 -19.25
N VAL A 10 2.14 9.41 -20.22
CA VAL A 10 1.01 10.23 -20.66
C VAL A 10 -0.14 9.35 -21.16
N GLU A 11 0.16 8.31 -21.95
CA GLU A 11 -0.87 7.37 -22.44
C GLU A 11 -1.54 6.60 -21.28
N GLU A 12 -0.76 6.06 -20.33
CA GLU A 12 -1.29 5.33 -19.18
C GLU A 12 -2.21 6.22 -18.31
N GLN A 13 -1.79 7.46 -18.02
CA GLN A 13 -2.60 8.37 -17.20
C GLN A 13 -3.87 8.86 -17.92
N LEU A 14 -3.80 9.07 -19.24
CA LEU A 14 -4.98 9.39 -20.04
C LEU A 14 -5.97 8.23 -20.07
N GLU A 15 -5.50 6.97 -20.13
CA GLU A 15 -6.36 5.78 -20.03
C GLU A 15 -6.97 5.61 -18.64
N ALA A 16 -6.25 5.99 -17.59
CA ALA A 16 -6.75 6.02 -16.21
C ALA A 16 -7.76 7.15 -15.94
N GLY A 17 -7.91 8.12 -16.86
CA GLY A 17 -8.91 9.18 -16.81
C GLY A 17 -8.46 10.45 -16.11
N TYR A 18 -7.15 10.66 -15.93
CA TYR A 18 -6.60 11.92 -15.44
C TYR A 18 -6.71 13.03 -16.49
N SER A 19 -6.83 14.27 -16.03
CA SER A 19 -6.86 15.45 -16.90
C SER A 19 -5.46 15.84 -17.38
N PHE A 20 -5.40 16.56 -18.51
CA PHE A 20 -4.15 17.08 -19.06
C PHE A 20 -3.38 17.95 -18.05
N ASP A 21 -4.07 18.76 -17.26
CA ASP A 21 -3.46 19.64 -16.26
C ASP A 21 -2.83 18.86 -15.11
N GLU A 22 -3.50 17.80 -14.63
CA GLU A 22 -2.98 16.90 -13.58
C GLU A 22 -1.72 16.18 -14.06
N ILE A 23 -1.75 15.63 -15.28
CA ILE A 23 -0.61 14.92 -15.87
C ILE A 23 0.56 15.88 -16.09
N ARG A 24 0.30 17.09 -16.62
CA ARG A 24 1.35 18.11 -16.79
C ARG A 24 1.99 18.49 -15.46
N SER A 25 1.19 18.74 -14.42
CA SER A 25 1.71 19.10 -13.09
C SER A 25 2.62 18.01 -12.54
N ALA A 26 2.22 16.73 -12.64
CA ALA A 26 3.03 15.61 -12.16
C ALA A 26 4.37 15.49 -12.92
N LEU A 27 4.37 15.70 -14.24
CA LEU A 27 5.59 15.65 -15.05
C LEU A 27 6.52 16.83 -14.75
N LEU A 28 5.99 18.02 -14.52
CA LEU A 28 6.78 19.18 -14.11
C LEU A 28 7.41 18.97 -12.73
N ASP A 29 6.68 18.37 -11.78
CA ASP A 29 7.18 18.06 -10.43
C ASP A 29 8.33 17.03 -10.46
N GLU A 30 8.32 16.11 -11.42
CA GLU A 30 9.40 15.13 -11.68
C GLU A 30 10.56 15.75 -12.51
N GLY A 31 10.47 17.03 -12.88
CA GLY A 31 11.55 17.77 -13.53
C GLY A 31 11.59 17.65 -15.07
N TRP A 32 10.52 17.17 -15.70
CA TRP A 32 10.40 17.16 -17.15
C TRP A 32 10.16 18.56 -17.70
N SER A 33 10.72 18.87 -18.88
CA SER A 33 10.53 20.18 -19.50
C SER A 33 9.18 20.29 -20.21
N ASP A 34 8.58 21.49 -20.23
CA ASP A 34 7.31 21.73 -20.94
C ASP A 34 7.35 21.28 -22.41
N GLY A 35 8.49 21.46 -23.09
CA GLY A 35 8.64 21.05 -24.49
C GLY A 35 8.56 19.53 -24.70
N GLU A 36 9.09 18.74 -23.76
CA GLU A 36 8.98 17.27 -23.81
C GLU A 36 7.56 16.80 -23.52
N ILE A 37 6.88 17.48 -22.57
CA ILE A 37 5.49 17.23 -22.21
C ILE A 37 4.57 17.54 -23.40
N ASP A 38 4.78 18.67 -24.07
CA ASP A 38 4.01 19.07 -25.25
C ASP A 38 4.21 18.10 -26.44
N ASP A 39 5.45 17.67 -26.69
CA ASP A 39 5.75 16.68 -27.74
C ASP A 39 5.07 15.32 -27.41
N ALA A 40 5.07 14.90 -26.14
CA ALA A 40 4.40 13.68 -25.70
C ALA A 40 2.87 13.76 -25.87
N PHE A 41 2.23 14.85 -25.44
CA PHE A 41 0.79 15.03 -25.64
C PHE A 41 0.39 15.10 -27.12
N SER A 42 1.26 15.64 -27.98
CA SER A 42 1.03 15.71 -29.43
C SER A 42 1.07 14.34 -30.10
N GLN A 43 1.87 13.41 -29.55
CA GLN A 43 2.06 12.07 -30.09
C GLN A 43 1.12 11.03 -29.48
N ALA A 44 0.63 11.27 -28.26
CA ALA A 44 -0.33 10.41 -27.59
C ALA A 44 -1.58 10.22 -28.46
N LYS A 45 -1.82 9.00 -28.93
CA LYS A 45 -2.96 8.74 -29.81
C LYS A 45 -4.23 8.84 -28.97
N PRO A 46 -5.25 9.63 -29.37
CA PRO A 46 -6.53 9.68 -28.66
C PRO A 46 -7.35 8.43 -29.01
N HIS A 47 -6.83 7.23 -28.73
CA HIS A 47 -7.39 6.02 -29.30
C HIS A 47 -8.66 5.54 -28.61
N LYS A 48 -8.99 6.04 -27.41
CA LYS A 48 -10.21 5.64 -26.66
C LYS A 48 -10.86 6.71 -25.76
N VAL A 49 -10.44 7.98 -25.82
CA VAL A 49 -10.97 9.03 -24.91
C VAL A 49 -12.37 9.53 -25.29
N SER A 50 -12.85 9.19 -26.51
CA SER A 50 -14.15 9.63 -27.04
C SER A 50 -15.38 9.18 -26.22
N LYS A 51 -15.25 8.19 -25.32
CA LYS A 51 -16.40 7.69 -24.54
C LYS A 51 -16.53 8.29 -23.13
N LEU A 52 -15.49 8.93 -22.59
CA LEU A 52 -15.49 9.52 -21.24
C LEU A 52 -15.53 11.06 -21.24
N ALA A 53 -15.15 11.72 -22.34
CA ALA A 53 -15.28 13.17 -22.51
C ALA A 53 -16.74 13.69 -22.61
N ARG A 54 -17.75 12.81 -22.46
CA ARG A 54 -19.18 13.20 -22.40
C ARG A 54 -19.78 13.19 -21.00
N ILE A 55 -18.96 13.10 -19.95
CA ILE A 55 -19.39 13.47 -18.60
C ILE A 55 -19.25 14.99 -18.51
N LYS A 56 -20.38 15.68 -18.68
CA LYS A 56 -20.53 17.13 -18.54
C LYS A 56 -19.65 17.67 -17.41
N PRO A 57 -18.88 18.76 -17.62
CA PRO A 57 -18.31 19.52 -16.53
C PRO A 57 -19.47 19.89 -15.59
N LYS A 58 -19.38 19.43 -14.35
CA LYS A 58 -20.34 19.73 -13.31
C LYS A 58 -20.22 21.22 -13.00
N SER A 59 -21.08 22.01 -13.65
CA SER A 59 -21.41 23.39 -13.30
C SER A 59 -20.21 24.37 -13.31
N SER A 60 -19.81 24.79 -14.50
CA SER A 60 -19.36 26.18 -14.67
C SER A 60 -20.52 27.08 -14.26
N ARG A 61 -20.41 27.70 -13.08
CA ARG A 61 -21.24 28.84 -12.71
C ARG A 61 -21.11 29.87 -13.84
N THR A 62 -22.23 30.20 -14.45
CA THR A 62 -22.39 31.36 -15.32
C THR A 62 -21.87 32.59 -14.57
N ILE A 63 -20.67 33.05 -14.92
CA ILE A 63 -20.24 34.40 -14.56
C ILE A 63 -20.88 35.30 -15.60
N GLU A 64 -21.90 36.00 -15.15
CA GLU A 64 -22.61 37.03 -15.89
C GLU A 64 -21.60 38.08 -16.36
N ALA A 65 -21.47 38.21 -17.68
CA ALA A 65 -20.55 39.15 -18.31
C ALA A 65 -20.99 40.59 -18.02
N LYS A 66 -20.39 41.20 -17.01
CA LYS A 66 -20.49 42.63 -16.73
C LYS A 66 -19.55 43.38 -17.69
N LYS A 67 -20.15 44.33 -18.41
CA LYS A 67 -19.57 45.23 -19.42
C LYS A 67 -18.22 45.84 -18.98
N PRO A 68 -17.25 46.04 -19.89
CA PRO A 68 -15.98 46.67 -19.54
C PRO A 68 -16.21 48.15 -19.25
N GLN A 69 -15.91 48.56 -18.02
CA GLN A 69 -15.62 49.95 -17.71
C GLN A 69 -14.22 50.02 -17.14
N ASP A 70 -13.38 50.65 -17.94
CA ASP A 70 -12.19 51.45 -17.66
C ASP A 70 -11.56 51.42 -16.26
N ILE A 71 -10.25 51.66 -16.32
CA ILE A 71 -9.32 52.10 -15.26
C ILE A 71 -8.52 50.94 -14.66
N TYR A 72 -7.33 50.76 -15.25
CA TYR A 72 -6.20 50.08 -14.65
C TYR A 72 -5.79 50.84 -13.37
N HIS A 73 -6.31 50.42 -12.23
CA HIS A 73 -5.62 50.57 -10.96
C HIS A 73 -5.02 49.21 -10.60
N THR A 74 -3.69 49.14 -10.69
CA THR A 74 -2.90 48.09 -10.09
C THR A 74 -3.00 48.23 -8.57
N GLU A 75 -4.10 47.75 -7.99
CA GLU A 75 -4.14 47.44 -6.57
C GLU A 75 -3.28 46.19 -6.38
N GLU A 76 -2.12 46.36 -5.75
CA GLU A 76 -1.36 45.27 -5.12
C GLU A 76 -2.32 44.51 -4.22
N LYS A 77 -2.72 43.33 -4.68
CA LYS A 77 -3.59 42.43 -3.94
C LYS A 77 -2.83 42.04 -2.67
N PRO A 78 -3.32 42.38 -1.46
CA PRO A 78 -2.63 42.06 -0.23
C PRO A 78 -2.38 40.56 -0.18
N ASP A 79 -1.14 40.19 0.16
CA ASP A 79 -0.62 38.83 0.22
C ASP A 79 -1.72 37.84 0.61
N GLN A 80 -2.26 37.13 -0.38
CA GLN A 80 -3.20 36.07 -0.11
C GLN A 80 -2.40 34.97 0.58
N VAL A 81 -2.47 34.95 1.91
CA VAL A 81 -2.03 33.84 2.74
C VAL A 81 -2.86 32.64 2.31
N TYR A 82 -2.33 31.86 1.38
CA TYR A 82 -2.94 30.62 0.97
C TYR A 82 -3.11 29.76 2.23
N PRO A 83 -4.33 29.29 2.54
CA PRO A 83 -4.50 28.36 3.65
C PRO A 83 -3.57 27.17 3.38
N PRO A 84 -2.88 26.65 4.40
CA PRO A 84 -2.01 25.50 4.23
C PRO A 84 -2.79 24.41 3.52
N VAL A 85 -2.27 23.94 2.39
CA VAL A 85 -2.87 22.85 1.63
C VAL A 85 -2.89 21.64 2.55
N GLU A 86 -4.08 21.27 3.05
CA GLU A 86 -4.27 20.01 3.76
C GLU A 86 -4.05 18.87 2.76
N ILE A 87 -2.82 18.38 2.71
CA ILE A 87 -2.51 17.13 2.02
C ILE A 87 -3.25 16.03 2.78
N LYS A 88 -4.41 15.60 2.26
CA LYS A 88 -5.12 14.42 2.75
C LYS A 88 -4.16 13.24 2.68
N SER A 89 -3.48 12.97 3.79
CA SER A 89 -2.44 11.95 3.85
C SER A 89 -3.00 10.62 3.36
N GLY A 90 -2.46 10.13 2.25
CA GLY A 90 -2.94 8.94 1.57
C GLY A 90 -3.18 7.79 2.54
N LYS A 91 -4.23 7.00 2.25
CA LYS A 91 -4.63 5.78 2.97
C LYS A 91 -3.41 5.02 3.49
N SER A 92 -3.44 4.70 4.78
CA SER A 92 -2.38 4.13 5.61
C SER A 92 -1.57 3.01 4.94
N SER A 93 -0.53 3.37 4.19
CA SER A 93 0.39 2.42 3.56
C SER A 93 0.98 1.42 4.56
N GLY A 94 1.31 1.87 5.77
CA GLY A 94 1.79 1.00 6.86
C GLY A 94 0.82 -0.12 7.24
N PHE A 95 -0.49 0.14 7.21
CA PHE A 95 -1.51 -0.88 7.49
C PHE A 95 -1.54 -1.96 6.42
N ILE A 96 -1.47 -1.58 5.15
CA ILE A 96 -1.53 -2.54 4.04
C ILE A 96 -0.30 -3.47 4.10
N ILE A 97 0.88 -2.89 4.34
CA ILE A 97 2.13 -3.64 4.44
C ILE A 97 2.09 -4.61 5.63
N SER A 98 1.64 -4.17 6.81
CA SER A 98 1.55 -5.04 7.98
C SER A 98 0.51 -6.16 7.80
N LEU A 99 -0.61 -5.87 7.12
CA LEU A 99 -1.64 -6.84 6.82
C LEU A 99 -1.12 -7.94 5.88
N ILE A 100 -0.38 -7.57 4.84
CA ILE A 100 0.26 -8.52 3.92
C ILE A 100 1.25 -9.41 4.69
N GLY A 101 2.09 -8.81 5.56
CA GLY A 101 3.01 -9.56 6.42
C GLY A 101 2.29 -10.58 7.31
N GLY A 102 1.22 -10.16 7.99
CA GLY A 102 0.38 -11.04 8.81
C GLY A 102 -0.28 -12.17 8.00
N LEU A 103 -0.75 -11.88 6.78
CA LEU A 103 -1.41 -12.86 5.92
C LEU A 103 -0.42 -13.91 5.37
N LEU A 104 0.82 -13.52 5.06
CA LEU A 104 1.89 -14.47 4.72
C LEU A 104 2.20 -15.41 5.88
N LEU A 105 2.32 -14.89 7.10
CA LEU A 105 2.53 -15.71 8.30
C LEU A 105 1.35 -16.65 8.56
N PHE A 106 0.13 -16.19 8.28
CA PHE A 106 -1.07 -16.99 8.45
C PHE A 106 -1.08 -18.19 7.50
N VAL A 107 -0.81 -17.96 6.21
CA VAL A 107 -0.73 -19.03 5.21
C VAL A 107 0.37 -20.02 5.57
N PHE A 108 1.55 -19.54 5.98
CA PHE A 108 2.65 -20.42 6.40
C PHE A 108 2.32 -21.25 7.65
N GLY A 109 1.72 -20.62 8.67
CA GLY A 109 1.27 -21.31 9.87
C GLY A 109 0.22 -22.38 9.56
N LEU A 110 -0.74 -22.04 8.70
CA LEU A 110 -1.79 -22.96 8.25
C LEU A 110 -1.21 -24.13 7.45
N GLU A 111 -0.30 -23.87 6.50
CA GLU A 111 0.38 -24.92 5.73
C GLU A 111 1.15 -25.88 6.66
N THR A 112 1.84 -25.35 7.66
CA THR A 112 2.58 -26.15 8.65
C THR A 112 1.63 -27.05 9.46
N MET A 113 0.45 -26.52 9.86
CA MET A 113 -0.57 -27.32 10.54
C MET A 113 -1.17 -28.40 9.63
N LEU A 114 -1.52 -28.07 8.39
CA LEU A 114 -2.13 -29.01 7.44
C LEU A 114 -1.17 -30.15 7.05
N LYS A 115 0.13 -29.86 6.89
CA LYS A 115 1.15 -30.90 6.65
C LYS A 115 1.20 -31.90 7.79
N LEU A 116 1.04 -31.46 9.04
CA LEU A 116 1.03 -32.38 10.17
C LEU A 116 -0.14 -33.35 10.12
N GLU A 117 -1.33 -32.87 9.73
CA GLU A 117 -2.53 -33.72 9.65
C GLU A 117 -2.41 -34.75 8.52
N MET A 118 -1.90 -34.33 7.35
CA MET A 118 -1.75 -35.20 6.19
C MET A 118 -0.63 -36.24 6.35
N PHE A 119 0.49 -35.87 6.97
CA PHE A 119 1.67 -36.76 7.11
C PHE A 119 1.78 -37.42 8.49
N GLY A 120 0.98 -37.00 9.46
CA GLY A 120 0.98 -37.53 10.83
C GLY A 120 0.89 -39.05 10.90
N PRO A 121 -0.07 -39.71 10.21
CA PRO A 121 -0.20 -41.16 10.25
C PRO A 121 1.02 -41.90 9.68
N GLN A 122 1.62 -41.35 8.63
CA GLN A 122 2.80 -41.94 7.97
C GLN A 122 4.07 -41.74 8.79
N LEU A 123 4.21 -40.58 9.42
CA LEU A 123 5.31 -40.25 10.33
C LEU A 123 5.26 -41.09 11.62
N VAL A 124 4.07 -41.36 12.16
CA VAL A 124 3.91 -42.23 13.35
C VAL A 124 4.32 -43.68 13.01
N GLN A 125 3.94 -44.19 11.83
CA GLN A 125 4.36 -45.53 11.41
C GLN A 125 5.87 -45.62 11.15
N ALA A 126 6.47 -44.57 10.58
CA ALA A 126 7.92 -44.52 10.37
C ALA A 126 8.71 -44.32 11.67
N GLY A 127 8.21 -43.50 12.61
CA GLY A 127 8.84 -43.18 13.88
C GLY A 127 8.81 -44.32 14.90
N LEU A 128 7.80 -45.21 14.84
CA LEU A 128 7.75 -46.43 15.66
C LEU A 128 8.95 -47.37 15.42
N ALA A 129 9.61 -47.27 14.27
CA ALA A 129 10.80 -48.05 13.94
C ALA A 129 12.12 -47.41 14.42
N ILE A 130 12.12 -46.14 14.85
CA ILE A 130 13.36 -45.36 15.06
C ILE A 130 13.25 -44.52 16.35
N ASN A 131 13.56 -45.12 17.51
CA ASN A 131 13.77 -44.48 18.83
C ASN A 131 12.67 -43.50 19.36
N LEU A 132 12.52 -43.45 20.69
CA LEU A 132 11.52 -42.60 21.38
C LEU A 132 11.57 -41.10 20.99
N LEU A 133 12.72 -40.62 20.50
CA LEU A 133 12.91 -39.24 20.03
C LEU A 133 12.11 -38.91 18.75
N GLY A 134 11.93 -39.89 17.86
CA GLY A 134 11.15 -39.73 16.62
C GLY A 134 9.64 -39.58 16.86
N LEU A 135 9.17 -39.96 18.06
CA LEU A 135 7.78 -39.79 18.48
C LEU A 135 7.47 -38.35 18.89
N LEU A 136 8.46 -37.57 19.35
CA LEU A 136 8.28 -36.19 19.83
C LEU A 136 8.36 -35.14 18.71
N GLU A 137 9.12 -35.43 17.65
CA GLU A 137 9.33 -34.53 16.51
C GLU A 137 8.03 -34.02 15.85
N PRO A 138 7.03 -34.86 15.54
CA PRO A 138 5.79 -34.38 14.93
C PRO A 138 4.97 -33.48 15.88
N PHE A 139 4.97 -33.75 17.19
CA PHE A 139 4.28 -32.87 18.16
C PHE A 139 4.94 -31.49 18.23
N LEU A 140 6.28 -31.44 18.20
CA LEU A 140 7.03 -30.18 18.16
C LEU A 140 6.70 -29.37 16.91
N VAL A 141 6.76 -29.98 15.73
CA VAL A 141 6.45 -29.29 14.46
C VAL A 141 5.01 -28.78 14.43
N GLY A 142 4.06 -29.59 14.92
CA GLY A 142 2.65 -29.19 15.04
C GLY A 142 2.44 -27.99 15.95
N SER A 143 3.08 -28.01 17.13
CA SER A 143 3.01 -26.91 18.09
C SER A 143 3.61 -25.62 17.54
N ILE A 144 4.71 -25.70 16.78
CA ILE A 144 5.33 -24.57 16.10
C ILE A 144 4.36 -23.96 15.08
N GLY A 145 3.75 -24.78 14.22
CA GLY A 145 2.76 -24.31 13.24
C GLY A 145 1.58 -23.60 13.91
N ALA A 146 1.04 -24.17 14.98
CA ALA A 146 -0.05 -23.57 15.75
C ALA A 146 0.34 -22.23 16.39
N VAL A 147 1.55 -22.12 16.96
CA VAL A 147 2.05 -20.87 17.55
C VAL A 147 2.20 -19.80 16.47
N ILE A 148 2.80 -20.11 15.32
CA ILE A 148 2.94 -19.17 14.21
C ILE A 148 1.58 -18.70 13.71
N PHE A 149 0.62 -19.61 13.59
CA PHE A 149 -0.75 -19.30 13.17
C PHE A 149 -1.41 -18.32 14.15
N VAL A 150 -1.33 -18.56 15.46
CA VAL A 150 -1.87 -17.66 16.48
C VAL A 150 -1.19 -16.29 16.41
N LEU A 151 0.13 -16.23 16.29
CA LEU A 151 0.87 -14.98 16.14
C LEU A 151 0.41 -14.19 14.91
N ALA A 152 0.23 -14.87 13.78
CA ALA A 152 -0.25 -14.28 12.54
C ALA A 152 -1.65 -13.65 12.71
N VAL A 153 -2.57 -14.36 13.37
CA VAL A 153 -3.91 -13.84 13.67
C VAL A 153 -3.84 -12.58 14.53
N ILE A 154 -3.00 -12.57 15.57
CA ILE A 154 -2.86 -11.39 16.43
C ILE A 154 -2.22 -10.22 15.66
N ILE A 155 -1.25 -10.46 14.77
CA ILE A 155 -0.67 -9.43 13.90
C ILE A 155 -1.73 -8.83 12.95
N ILE A 156 -2.60 -9.67 12.39
CA ILE A 156 -3.71 -9.20 11.54
C ILE A 156 -4.66 -8.32 12.37
N ILE A 157 -5.05 -8.77 13.56
CA ILE A 157 -5.90 -7.99 14.47
C ILE A 157 -5.23 -6.66 14.85
N GLY A 158 -3.94 -6.68 15.20
CA GLY A 158 -3.15 -5.49 15.51
C GLY A 158 -3.12 -4.50 14.33
N SER A 159 -3.00 -5.01 13.11
CA SER A 159 -3.09 -4.19 11.89
C SER A 159 -4.46 -3.53 11.76
N PHE A 160 -5.55 -4.26 11.99
CA PHE A 160 -6.91 -3.67 11.98
C PHE A 160 -7.12 -2.62 13.08
N ILE A 161 -6.57 -2.84 14.28
CA ILE A 161 -6.62 -1.85 15.37
C ILE A 161 -5.88 -0.57 14.97
N SER A 162 -4.74 -0.71 14.29
CA SER A 162 -3.93 0.42 13.81
C SER A 162 -4.67 1.33 12.81
N ARG A 163 -5.80 0.91 12.25
CA ARG A 163 -6.62 1.72 11.34
C ARG A 163 -7.60 2.64 12.08
N LYS A 164 -7.88 2.39 13.36
CA LYS A 164 -8.85 3.18 14.14
C LYS A 164 -8.19 4.44 14.68
N GLU A 165 -8.86 5.58 14.49
CA GLU A 165 -8.44 6.87 15.03
C GLU A 165 -8.23 6.79 16.55
N GLY A 166 -7.07 7.24 17.02
CA GLY A 166 -6.67 7.24 18.44
C GLY A 166 -6.15 5.89 18.97
N LYS A 167 -6.06 4.84 18.13
CA LYS A 167 -5.50 3.52 18.49
C LYS A 167 -4.38 3.06 17.57
N GLU A 168 -3.87 3.95 16.72
CA GLU A 168 -2.84 3.68 15.73
C GLU A 168 -1.56 3.18 16.40
N ARG A 169 -1.09 3.90 17.41
CA ARG A 169 0.12 3.54 18.17
C ARG A 169 0.01 2.18 18.84
N LEU A 170 -1.15 1.87 19.41
CA LEU A 170 -1.39 0.60 20.08
C LEU A 170 -1.32 -0.56 19.07
N GLY A 171 -2.00 -0.43 17.92
CA GLY A 171 -1.95 -1.44 16.86
C GLY A 171 -0.53 -1.65 16.31
N ALA A 172 0.19 -0.55 16.07
CA ALA A 172 1.57 -0.60 15.60
C ALA A 172 2.52 -1.30 16.59
N ILE A 173 2.41 -1.00 17.89
CA ILE A 173 3.22 -1.64 18.95
C ILE A 173 2.97 -3.15 19.00
N ILE A 174 1.70 -3.57 18.94
CA ILE A 174 1.34 -5.01 18.95
C ILE A 174 1.98 -5.72 17.74
N VAL A 175 1.82 -5.16 16.54
CA VAL A 175 2.39 -5.73 15.31
C VAL A 175 3.92 -5.84 15.42
N LEU A 176 4.59 -4.80 15.92
CA LEU A 176 6.04 -4.74 16.00
C LEU A 176 6.60 -5.75 17.00
N LEU A 177 6.04 -5.83 18.21
CA LEU A 177 6.49 -6.80 19.23
C LEU A 177 6.33 -8.25 18.75
N LEU A 178 5.18 -8.57 18.16
CA LEU A 178 4.92 -9.94 17.70
C LEU A 178 5.76 -10.33 16.49
N SER A 179 6.06 -9.37 15.61
CA SER A 179 6.96 -9.61 14.48
C SER A 179 8.40 -9.89 14.95
N ILE A 180 8.88 -9.20 15.98
CA ILE A 180 10.19 -9.48 16.58
C ILE A 180 10.20 -10.89 17.19
N ILE A 181 9.16 -11.24 17.96
CA ILE A 181 9.03 -12.58 18.54
C ILE A 181 9.05 -13.65 17.44
N ALA A 182 8.36 -13.41 16.32
CA ALA A 182 8.35 -14.33 15.19
C ALA A 182 9.74 -14.52 14.56
N ILE A 183 10.53 -13.46 14.42
CA ILE A 183 11.90 -13.56 13.87
C ILE A 183 12.82 -14.33 14.80
N VAL A 184 12.77 -14.04 16.10
CA VAL A 184 13.65 -14.69 17.09
C VAL A 184 13.25 -16.16 17.30
N GLY A 185 11.94 -16.46 17.26
CA GLY A 185 11.41 -17.78 17.54
C GLY A 185 11.50 -18.78 16.39
N PHE A 186 11.60 -18.31 15.13
CA PHE A 186 11.44 -19.19 13.97
C PHE A 186 12.47 -18.90 12.88
N ASN A 187 13.28 -19.91 12.53
CA ASN A 187 14.29 -19.82 11.49
C ASN A 187 13.74 -20.25 10.12
N SER A 188 12.70 -19.57 9.63
CA SER A 188 12.11 -19.80 8.31
C SER A 188 12.16 -18.52 7.48
N PHE A 189 12.57 -18.63 6.21
CA PHE A 189 12.63 -17.49 5.30
C PHE A 189 11.27 -16.81 5.12
N LEU A 190 10.18 -17.58 5.00
CA LEU A 190 8.82 -17.03 4.89
C LEU A 190 8.39 -16.31 6.16
N VAL A 191 8.76 -16.85 7.33
CA VAL A 191 8.49 -16.19 8.62
C VAL A 191 9.27 -14.89 8.73
N PHE A 192 10.53 -14.90 8.32
CA PHE A 192 11.37 -13.71 8.29
C PHE A 192 10.78 -12.62 7.38
N VAL A 193 10.40 -12.95 6.13
CA VAL A 193 9.81 -11.99 5.19
C VAL A 193 8.49 -11.43 5.72
N GLY A 194 7.60 -12.30 6.20
CA GLY A 194 6.31 -11.89 6.77
C GLY A 194 6.47 -10.97 7.99
N ALA A 195 7.39 -11.30 8.89
CA ALA A 195 7.68 -10.49 10.06
C ALA A 195 8.41 -9.18 9.72
N ALA A 196 9.34 -9.17 8.76
CA ALA A 196 10.01 -7.96 8.30
C ALA A 196 9.00 -6.96 7.71
N LEU A 197 8.05 -7.42 6.91
CA LEU A 197 6.93 -6.61 6.42
C LEU A 197 6.06 -6.12 7.58
N GLY A 198 5.78 -6.97 8.58
CA GLY A 198 5.11 -6.57 9.81
C GLY A 198 5.81 -5.40 10.53
N ILE A 199 7.13 -5.47 10.69
CA ILE A 199 7.94 -4.41 11.31
C ILE A 199 7.89 -3.12 10.48
N ILE A 200 8.12 -3.19 9.17
CA ILE A 200 8.08 -2.02 8.28
C ILE A 200 6.69 -1.37 8.35
N GLY A 201 5.63 -2.16 8.24
CA GLY A 201 4.25 -1.68 8.35
C GLY A 201 3.95 -1.04 9.71
N GLY A 202 4.43 -1.66 10.79
CA GLY A 202 4.31 -1.13 12.15
C GLY A 202 5.04 0.21 12.34
N ILE A 203 6.27 0.35 11.84
CA ILE A 203 7.05 1.60 11.92
C ILE A 203 6.36 2.72 11.12
N LEU A 204 5.87 2.42 9.90
CA LEU A 204 5.17 3.39 9.08
C LEU A 204 3.86 3.84 9.72
N ALA A 205 3.11 2.92 10.33
CA ALA A 205 1.91 3.24 11.09
C ALA A 205 2.23 4.11 12.32
N PHE A 206 3.32 3.81 13.02
CA PHE A 206 3.75 4.56 14.21
C PHE A 206 4.15 6.00 13.90
N ARG A 207 4.86 6.25 12.78
CA ARG A 207 5.27 7.60 12.38
C ARG A 207 4.10 8.53 12.01
N LYS A 208 2.95 7.95 11.65
CA LYS A 208 1.78 8.71 11.19
C LYS A 208 0.83 9.13 12.33
N GLY A 209 0.86 8.43 13.47
CA GLY A 209 -0.07 8.64 14.59
C GLY A 209 0.53 9.28 15.83
#